data_AF-A0A1M4TZR7-F1
#
_entry.id   AF-A0A1M4TZR7-F1
#
_cell.length_a   1.000
_cell.length_b   1.000
_cell.length_c   1.000
_cell.angle_alpha   90.00
_cell.angle_beta   90.00
_cell.angle_gamma   90.00
#
_symmetry.space_group_name_H-M   'P 1'
#
loop_
_entity.id
_entity.type
_entity.pdbx_description
1 polymer ?
#
loop_
_entity_poly.entity_id
_entity_poly.type
_entity_poly.pdbx_seq_one_letter_code
_entity_poly.pdbx_strand_id
1 'polypeptide(L)'
;MSSEVRPTPSLEQYILVALIDIYRGLKVNLPVELDKEVQKNVLRDVLSSAISFAEKQESMQVISNELFKCAKEGCTLQDQMEVIEKQSPDVINAKISAAAYLLKLVNKERNLH
;
A
#
# COMPACT_ATOMS: atom_id res chain seq x y z
N MET A 1 32.23 -20.13 -8.81
CA MET A 1 30.75 -20.02 -8.95
C MET A 1 30.25 -19.29 -7.72
N SER A 2 30.16 -17.97 -7.80
CA SER A 2 29.64 -17.17 -6.70
C SER A 2 28.13 -17.38 -6.68
N SER A 3 27.62 -17.98 -5.61
CA SER A 3 26.19 -18.12 -5.36
C SER A 3 25.57 -16.72 -5.35
N GLU A 4 24.83 -16.37 -6.41
CA GLU A 4 24.01 -15.17 -6.47
C GLU A 4 22.96 -15.26 -5.36
N VAL A 5 23.24 -14.60 -4.23
CA VAL A 5 22.25 -14.40 -3.17
C VAL A 5 21.17 -13.51 -3.77
N ARG A 6 20.05 -14.09 -4.18
CA ARG A 6 18.90 -13.30 -4.63
C ARG A 6 18.49 -12.36 -3.49
N PRO A 7 18.42 -11.05 -3.72
CA PRO A 7 18.00 -10.11 -2.69
C PRO A 7 16.59 -10.49 -2.19
N THR A 8 16.48 -10.70 -0.89
CA THR A 8 15.18 -10.98 -0.26
C THR A 8 14.40 -9.68 -0.17
N PRO A 9 13.10 -9.65 -0.56
CA PRO A 9 12.28 -8.44 -0.45
C PRO A 9 12.25 -7.92 0.99
N SER A 10 12.28 -6.60 1.18
CA SER A 10 11.97 -6.03 2.49
C SER A 10 10.51 -6.24 2.86
N LEU A 11 10.25 -6.10 4.16
CA LEU A 11 8.90 -6.03 4.69
C LEU A 11 8.07 -4.93 3.99
N GLU A 12 8.66 -3.76 3.73
CA GLU A 12 8.01 -2.68 2.98
C GLU A 12 7.60 -3.10 1.56
N GLN A 13 8.52 -3.73 0.81
CA GLN A 13 8.20 -4.24 -0.54
C GLN A 13 7.09 -5.29 -0.49
N TYR A 14 7.12 -6.16 0.50
CA TYR A 14 6.07 -7.16 0.72
C TYR A 14 4.70 -6.50 1.01
N ILE A 15 4.65 -5.50 1.89
CA ILE A 15 3.44 -4.76 2.21
C ILE A 15 2.90 -4.04 0.97
N LEU A 16 3.76 -3.40 0.17
CA LEU A 16 3.35 -2.70 -1.05
C LEU A 16 2.75 -3.65 -2.09
N VAL A 17 3.34 -4.84 -2.27
CA VAL A 17 2.78 -5.90 -3.13
C VAL A 17 1.44 -6.38 -2.60
N ALA A 18 1.34 -6.66 -1.29
CA ALA A 18 0.10 -7.07 -0.66
C ALA A 18 -1.01 -6.03 -0.85
N LEU A 19 -0.70 -4.73 -0.74
CA LEU A 19 -1.66 -3.66 -0.98
C LEU A 19 -2.17 -3.65 -2.41
N ILE A 20 -1.30 -3.82 -3.41
CA ILE A 20 -1.70 -3.90 -4.81
C ILE A 20 -2.68 -5.06 -5.02
N ASP A 21 -2.39 -6.23 -4.43
CA ASP A 21 -3.25 -7.40 -4.54
C ASP A 21 -4.59 -7.22 -3.81
N ILE A 22 -4.58 -6.63 -2.60
CA ILE A 22 -5.80 -6.27 -1.85
C ILE A 22 -6.67 -5.34 -2.70
N TYR A 23 -6.11 -4.26 -3.23
CA TYR A 23 -6.88 -3.28 -4.03
C TYR A 23 -7.38 -3.86 -5.36
N ARG A 24 -6.76 -4.92 -5.88
CA ARG A 24 -7.27 -5.68 -7.02
C ARG A 24 -8.40 -6.66 -6.66
N GLY A 25 -8.76 -6.75 -5.38
CA GLY A 25 -9.76 -7.71 -4.88
C GLY A 25 -9.23 -9.14 -4.78
N LEU A 26 -7.90 -9.34 -4.75
CA LEU A 26 -7.30 -10.65 -4.58
C LEU A 26 -7.26 -11.05 -3.12
N LYS A 27 -7.42 -12.34 -2.86
CA LYS A 27 -7.27 -12.89 -1.51
C LYS A 27 -5.79 -12.93 -1.14
N VAL A 28 -5.39 -12.07 -0.20
CA VAL A 28 -4.04 -12.03 0.35
C VAL A 28 -3.99 -12.78 1.67
N ASN A 29 -3.05 -13.72 1.79
CA ASN A 29 -2.75 -14.39 3.06
C ASN A 29 -1.59 -13.66 3.72
N LEU A 30 -1.90 -12.86 4.73
CA LEU A 30 -0.89 -12.14 5.51
C LEU A 30 -0.27 -13.10 6.54
N PRO A 31 1.06 -13.05 6.77
CA PRO A 31 1.64 -13.70 7.92
C PRO A 31 1.08 -13.06 9.21
N VAL A 32 0.90 -13.89 10.24
CA VAL A 32 0.11 -13.57 11.45
C VAL A 32 0.65 -12.37 12.25
N GLU A 33 1.92 -12.01 12.08
CA GLU A 33 2.57 -10.92 12.82
C GLU A 33 3.42 -10.03 11.90
N LEU A 34 2.75 -9.23 11.08
CA LEU A 34 3.42 -8.09 10.44
C LEU A 34 3.55 -6.94 11.44
N ASP A 35 4.73 -6.34 11.51
CA ASP A 35 4.99 -5.17 12.35
C ASP A 35 3.96 -4.07 12.05
N LYS A 36 3.18 -3.69 13.07
CA LYS A 36 2.07 -2.72 12.94
C LYS A 36 2.56 -1.32 12.64
N GLU A 37 3.73 -0.95 13.12
CA GLU A 37 4.31 0.38 12.87
C GLU A 37 4.79 0.47 11.43
N VAL A 38 5.41 -0.59 10.90
CA VAL A 38 5.80 -0.65 9.49
C VAL A 38 4.56 -0.61 8.59
N GLN A 39 3.52 -1.38 8.91
CA GLN A 39 2.25 -1.32 8.16
C GLN A 39 1.67 0.09 8.13
N LYS A 40 1.57 0.73 9.30
CA LYS A 40 1.04 2.09 9.44
C LYS A 40 1.84 3.08 8.58
N ASN A 41 3.17 3.02 8.63
CA ASN A 41 4.01 3.96 7.88
C ASN A 41 3.84 3.78 6.36
N VAL A 42 3.92 2.54 5.88
CA VAL A 42 3.73 2.25 4.45
C VAL A 42 2.32 2.66 3.98
N LEU A 43 1.29 2.37 4.77
CA LEU A 43 -0.08 2.76 4.43
C LEU A 43 -0.27 4.28 4.41
N ARG A 44 0.35 5.02 5.34
CA ARG A 44 0.31 6.48 5.32
C ARG A 44 0.96 7.05 4.07
N ASP A 45 2.09 6.50 3.65
CA ASP A 45 2.79 6.94 2.44
C ASP A 45 1.98 6.62 1.18
N VAL A 46 1.35 5.44 1.13
CA VAL A 46 0.44 5.04 0.05
C VAL A 46 -0.77 5.96 0.00
N LEU A 47 -1.45 6.19 1.13
CA LEU A 47 -2.64 7.04 1.18
C LEU A 47 -2.32 8.50 0.85
N SER A 48 -1.21 9.03 1.37
CA SER A 48 -0.71 10.36 1.04
C SER A 48 -0.46 10.52 -0.46
N SER A 49 0.24 9.55 -1.06
CA SER A 49 0.53 9.54 -2.50
C SER A 49 -0.74 9.37 -3.34
N ALA A 50 -1.69 8.54 -2.89
CA ALA A 50 -2.93 8.26 -3.60
C ALA A 50 -3.80 9.50 -3.82
N ILE A 51 -3.73 10.50 -2.94
CA ILE A 51 -4.45 11.78 -3.13
C ILE A 51 -4.05 12.43 -4.47
N SER A 52 -2.78 12.35 -4.86
CA SER A 52 -2.29 12.90 -6.13
C SER A 52 -2.68 12.09 -7.37
N PHE A 53 -3.11 10.84 -7.20
CA PHE A 53 -3.55 9.96 -8.28
C PHE A 53 -5.06 9.90 -8.46
N ALA A 54 -5.84 10.43 -7.51
CA ALA A 54 -7.29 10.47 -7.61
C ALA A 54 -7.75 11.54 -8.61
N GLU A 55 -8.69 11.20 -9.49
CA GLU A 55 -9.18 12.14 -10.49
C GLU A 55 -10.32 13.02 -9.95
N LYS A 56 -11.10 12.48 -9.00
CA LYS A 56 -12.26 13.18 -8.45
C LYS A 56 -11.99 13.76 -7.08
N GLN A 57 -12.53 14.95 -6.84
CA GLN A 57 -12.44 15.62 -5.54
C GLN A 57 -13.08 14.79 -4.42
N GLU A 58 -14.19 14.09 -4.70
CA GLU A 58 -14.82 13.17 -3.74
C GLU A 58 -13.87 12.05 -3.30
N SER A 59 -13.12 11.49 -4.26
CA SER A 59 -12.14 10.44 -3.99
C SER A 59 -10.95 10.95 -3.19
N MET A 60 -10.44 12.15 -3.53
CA MET A 60 -9.41 12.82 -2.73
C MET A 60 -9.86 13.01 -1.27
N GLN A 61 -11.12 13.41 -1.06
CA GLN A 61 -11.67 13.57 0.28
C GLN A 61 -11.77 12.23 1.02
N VAL A 62 -12.24 11.17 0.36
CA VAL A 62 -12.31 9.81 0.94
C VAL A 62 -10.92 9.34 1.37
N ILE A 63 -9.93 9.47 0.49
CA ILE A 63 -8.54 9.07 0.79
C ILE A 63 -7.96 9.93 1.91
N SER A 64 -8.21 11.24 1.91
CA SER A 64 -7.72 12.15 2.96
C SER A 64 -8.31 11.82 4.33
N ASN A 65 -9.60 11.47 4.40
CA ASN A 65 -10.25 11.04 5.63
C ASN A 65 -9.63 9.73 6.15
N GLU A 66 -9.34 8.80 5.24
CA GLU A 66 -8.68 7.54 5.58
C GLU A 66 -7.25 7.74 6.06
N LEU A 67 -6.48 8.61 5.41
CA LEU A 67 -5.14 9.01 5.84
C LEU A 67 -5.16 9.61 7.24
N PHE A 68 -6.12 10.50 7.52
CA PHE A 68 -6.27 11.11 8.83
C PHE A 68 -6.59 10.05 9.91
N LYS A 69 -7.52 9.13 9.61
CA LYS A 69 -7.84 8.01 10.51
C LYS A 69 -6.60 7.14 10.76
N CYS A 70 -5.90 6.73 9.71
CA CYS A 70 -4.68 5.92 9.84
C CYS A 70 -3.61 6.63 10.69
N ALA A 71 -3.42 7.94 10.51
CA ALA A 71 -2.44 8.71 11.26
C ALA A 71 -2.78 8.76 12.77
N LYS A 72 -4.07 8.86 13.12
CA LYS A 72 -4.53 8.97 14.51
C LYS A 72 -4.71 7.63 15.22
N GLU A 73 -5.37 6.68 14.58
CA GLU A 73 -5.81 5.41 15.19
C GLU A 73 -4.89 4.23 14.82
N GLY A 74 -4.01 4.43 13.84
CA GLY A 74 -3.27 3.36 13.18
C GLY A 74 -4.09 2.76 12.02
N CYS A 75 -3.40 2.01 11.16
CA CYS A 75 -4.05 1.21 10.14
C CYS A 75 -3.19 0.01 9.76
N THR A 76 -3.84 -1.03 9.28
CA THR A 76 -3.25 -2.31 8.93
C THR A 76 -3.72 -2.76 7.55
N LEU A 77 -3.04 -3.78 6.99
CA LEU A 77 -3.48 -4.42 5.75
C LEU A 77 -4.86 -5.06 5.90
N GLN A 78 -5.19 -5.56 7.09
CA GLN A 78 -6.51 -6.13 7.39
C GLN A 78 -7.61 -5.06 7.25
N ASP A 79 -7.37 -3.85 7.76
CA ASP A 79 -8.33 -2.74 7.62
C ASP A 79 -8.59 -2.40 6.15
N GLN A 80 -7.55 -2.47 5.30
CA GLN A 80 -7.71 -2.24 3.87
C GLN A 80 -8.59 -3.32 3.21
N MET A 81 -8.42 -4.59 3.59
CA MET A 81 -9.26 -5.67 3.05
C MET A 81 -10.76 -5.45 3.33
N GLU A 82 -11.10 -4.81 4.45
CA GLU A 82 -12.49 -4.52 4.81
C GLU A 82 -13.05 -3.26 4.13
N VAL A 83 -12.19 -2.27 3.87
CA VAL A 83 -12.62 -0.98 3.34
C VAL A 83 -12.81 -1.01 1.82
N ILE A 84 -12.04 -1.83 1.09
CA ILE A 84 -12.07 -1.84 -0.39
C ILE A 84 -13.46 -2.12 -0.99
N GLU A 85 -14.28 -2.94 -0.34
CA GLU A 85 -15.62 -3.33 -0.85
C GLU A 85 -16.57 -2.12 -0.95
N LYS A 86 -16.26 -1.03 -0.24
CA LYS A 86 -17.08 0.18 -0.15
C LYS A 86 -16.49 1.35 -0.94
N GLN A 87 -15.35 1.16 -1.61
CA GLN A 87 -14.65 2.23 -2.30
C GLN A 87 -15.01 2.30 -3.78
N SER A 88 -15.03 3.52 -4.31
CA SER A 88 -15.24 3.74 -5.74
C SER A 88 -14.03 3.25 -6.55
N PRO A 89 -14.21 2.92 -7.84
CA PRO A 89 -13.09 2.53 -8.70
C PRO A 89 -11.98 3.57 -8.77
N ASP A 90 -12.31 4.88 -8.71
CA ASP A 90 -11.32 5.96 -8.72
C ASP A 90 -10.43 5.93 -7.46
N VAL A 91 -11.02 5.75 -6.28
CA VAL A 91 -10.26 5.59 -5.02
C VAL A 91 -9.34 4.37 -5.08
N ILE A 92 -9.87 3.23 -5.56
CA ILE A 92 -9.11 1.98 -5.67
C ILE A 92 -7.94 2.15 -6.65
N ASN A 93 -8.18 2.71 -7.84
CA ASN A 93 -7.16 2.92 -8.85
C ASN A 93 -6.06 3.89 -8.37
N ALA A 94 -6.43 4.94 -7.65
CA ALA A 94 -5.49 5.88 -7.06
C ALA A 94 -4.56 5.19 -6.05
N LYS A 95 -5.13 4.35 -5.17
CA LYS A 95 -4.39 3.56 -4.19
C LYS A 95 -3.47 2.51 -4.84
N ILE A 96 -3.91 1.83 -5.90
CA ILE A 96 -3.07 0.90 -6.69
C ILE A 96 -1.89 1.66 -7.31
N SER A 97 -2.18 2.79 -7.95
CA SER A 97 -1.16 3.60 -8.62
C SER A 97 -0.11 4.10 -7.64
N ALA A 98 -0.53 4.57 -6.47
CA ALA A 98 0.33 4.97 -5.38
C ALA A 98 1.22 3.82 -4.87
N ALA A 99 0.64 2.67 -4.57
CA ALA A 99 1.39 1.51 -4.07
C ALA A 99 2.41 1.00 -5.11
N ALA A 100 2.03 0.93 -6.38
CA ALA A 100 2.92 0.55 -7.47
C ALA A 100 4.04 1.58 -7.69
N TYR A 101 3.73 2.87 -7.59
CA TYR A 101 4.72 3.94 -7.69
C TYR A 101 5.76 3.84 -6.56
N LEU A 102 5.33 3.70 -5.31
CA LEU A 102 6.23 3.54 -4.17
C LEU A 102 7.07 2.27 -4.28
N LEU A 103 6.47 1.14 -4.70
CA LEU A 103 7.22 -0.11 -4.92
C LEU A 103 8.33 0.08 -5.95
N LYS A 104 8.05 0.82 -7.04
CA LYS A 104 9.05 1.16 -8.05
C LYS A 104 10.19 2.00 -7.48
N LEU A 105 9.90 2.98 -6.61
CA LEU A 105 10.91 3.80 -5.96
C LEU A 105 11.80 2.96 -5.03
N VAL A 106 11.20 2.14 -4.17
CA VAL A 106 11.93 1.26 -3.23
C VAL A 106 12.81 0.27 -3.99
N ASN A 107 12.31 -0.32 -5.08
CA ASN A 107 13.11 -1.22 -5.93
C ASN A 107 14.30 -0.48 -6.54
N LYS A 108 14.09 0.75 -7.02
CA LYS A 108 15.14 1.58 -7.61
C LYS A 108 16.23 1.93 -6.59
N GLU A 109 15.86 2.32 -5.37
CA GLU A 109 16.81 2.61 -4.28
C GLU A 109 17.66 1.40 -3.89
N ARG A 110 17.09 0.19 -4.02
CA ARG A 110 17.75 -1.08 -3.70
C ARG A 110 18.52 -1.69 -4.88
N ASN A 111 18.60 -1.00 -6.03
CA ASN A 111 19.21 -1.51 -7.26
C ASN A 111 18.59 -2.84 -7.74
N LEU A 112 17.30 -3.03 -7.49
CA LEU A 112 16.51 -4.16 -8.00
C LEU A 112 15.89 -3.71 -9.32
N HIS A 113 16.53 -4.09 -10.43
CA HIS A 113 16.10 -3.79 -11.80
C HIS A 113 15.19 -4.88 -12.37
#